data_AF-A0A3C0BV66-F1
#
_entry.id   AF-A0A3C0BV66-F1
#
_cell.length_a   1.000
_cell.length_b   1.000
_cell.length_c   1.000
_cell.angle_alpha   90.00
_cell.angle_beta   90.00
_cell.angle_gamma   90.00
#
_symmetry.space_group_name_H-M   'P 1'
#
loop_
_entity.id
_entity.type
_entity.pdbx_description
1 polymer ?
#
loop_
_entity_poly.entity_id
_entity_poly.type
_entity_poly.pdbx_seq_one_letter_code
_entity_poly.pdbx_strand_id
1 'polypeptide(L)'
;MDRLGNAKFDSDDVPGALASFEESLTIARELADTVKDNIDVQTDLVVSLYKLAKVSAGEQKEAAIGEGLKLLARLDADGKLTEDQKGWGDSFRSLRNGSQ
;
A
#
# COMPACT_ATOMS: atom_id res chain seq x y z
N MET A 1 -13.11 -12.45 -1.11
CA MET A 1 -13.81 -11.20 -1.45
C MET A 1 -13.18 -10.01 -0.74
N ASP A 2 -11.94 -9.57 -0.91
CA ASP A 2 -10.66 -10.16 -1.28
C ASP A 2 -9.60 -9.25 -0.63
N ARG A 3 -8.47 -9.82 -0.25
CA ARG A 3 -7.32 -9.08 0.28
C ARG A 3 -6.90 -8.03 -0.77
N LEU A 4 -7.05 -6.73 -0.48
CA LEU A 4 -6.97 -5.57 -1.43
C LEU A 4 -8.09 -5.51 -2.50
N GLY A 5 -9.32 -5.84 -2.13
CA GLY A 5 -10.37 -6.41 -2.98
C GLY A 5 -10.92 -5.73 -4.25
N ASN A 6 -10.38 -4.61 -4.76
CA ASN A 6 -10.73 -4.20 -6.14
C ASN A 6 -9.75 -3.19 -6.75
N ALA A 7 -8.48 -3.21 -6.34
CA ALA A 7 -7.46 -2.43 -7.03
C ALA A 7 -7.27 -3.00 -8.43
N LYS A 8 -8.04 -2.52 -9.42
CA LYS A 8 -7.94 -2.90 -10.84
C LYS A 8 -6.46 -2.89 -11.23
N PHE A 9 -6.00 -4.08 -11.57
CA PHE A 9 -4.60 -4.44 -11.73
C PHE A 9 -4.35 -4.54 -13.23
N ASP A 10 -3.99 -3.43 -13.88
CA ASP A 10 -3.24 -3.50 -15.14
C ASP A 10 -1.78 -3.72 -14.73
N SER A 11 -1.37 -4.97 -14.61
CA SER A 11 0.02 -5.35 -14.29
C SER A 11 0.65 -6.24 -15.33
N ASP A 12 0.14 -6.14 -16.55
CA ASP A 12 0.78 -6.74 -17.72
C ASP A 12 1.99 -5.93 -18.21
N ASP A 13 2.29 -4.75 -17.64
CA ASP A 13 3.34 -3.84 -18.15
C ASP A 13 4.30 -3.35 -17.04
N VAL A 14 4.95 -4.29 -16.33
CA VAL A 14 5.74 -3.96 -15.11
C VAL A 14 7.26 -3.78 -15.27
N PRO A 15 7.98 -4.24 -16.32
CA PRO A 15 9.44 -4.05 -16.32
C PRO A 15 9.95 -2.60 -16.44
N GLY A 16 9.08 -1.60 -16.71
CA GLY A 16 9.47 -0.18 -16.83
C GLY A 16 8.82 0.79 -15.82
N ALA A 17 7.96 0.32 -14.93
CA ALA A 17 7.00 1.18 -14.21
C ALA A 17 7.48 1.70 -12.84
N LEU A 18 8.68 1.35 -12.36
CA LEU A 18 9.12 1.71 -11.01
C LEU A 18 9.15 3.23 -10.79
N ALA A 19 9.67 3.99 -11.75
CA ALA A 19 9.71 5.45 -11.68
C ALA A 19 8.29 6.06 -11.63
N SER A 20 7.35 5.52 -12.41
CA SER A 20 5.95 5.96 -12.38
C SER A 20 5.26 5.62 -11.06
N PHE A 21 5.60 4.48 -10.44
CA PHE A 21 5.12 4.13 -9.09
C PHE A 21 5.72 5.04 -8.02
N GLU A 22 7.00 5.40 -8.12
CA GLU A 22 7.65 6.33 -7.18
C GLU A 22 7.06 7.74 -7.28
N GLU A 23 6.80 8.23 -8.49
CA GLU A 23 6.15 9.53 -8.70
C GLU A 23 4.71 9.51 -8.14
N SER A 24 3.94 8.47 -8.46
CA SER A 24 2.59 8.30 -7.94
C SER A 24 2.57 8.20 -6.41
N LEU A 25 3.56 7.50 -5.82
CA LEU A 25 3.70 7.37 -4.37
C LEU A 25 4.04 8.71 -3.72
N THR A 26 4.85 9.54 -4.37
CA THR A 26 5.19 10.88 -3.89
C THR A 26 3.94 11.75 -3.79
N ILE A 27 3.13 11.78 -4.86
CA ILE A 27 1.86 12.53 -4.88
C ILE A 27 0.88 11.99 -3.83
N ALA A 28 0.74 10.66 -3.75
CA ALA A 28 -0.13 10.03 -2.75
C ALA A 28 0.27 10.39 -1.32
N ARG A 29 1.58 10.52 -1.06
CA ARG A 29 2.12 10.90 0.25
C ARG A 29 1.84 12.36 0.59
N GLU A 30 2.09 13.26 -0.35
CA GLU A 30 1.77 14.69 -0.17
C GLU A 30 0.27 14.91 0.06
N LEU A 31 -0.57 14.19 -0.69
CA LEU A 31 -2.02 14.26 -0.52
C LEU A 31 -2.46 13.70 0.84
N ALA A 32 -1.89 12.57 1.26
CA ALA A 32 -2.17 11.97 2.57
C ALA A 32 -1.69 12.85 3.73
N ASP A 33 -0.61 13.60 3.56
CA ASP A 33 -0.17 14.58 4.55
C ASP A 33 -1.03 15.84 4.58
N THR A 34 -1.58 16.23 3.43
CA THR A 34 -2.50 17.39 3.34
C THR A 34 -3.87 17.05 3.93
N VAL A 35 -4.39 15.85 3.67
CA VAL A 35 -5.76 15.45 4.00
C VAL A 35 -5.78 14.23 4.94
N LYS A 36 -5.27 14.42 6.16
CA LYS A 36 -5.10 13.37 7.18
C LYS A 36 -6.40 12.73 7.67
N ASP A 37 -7.53 13.42 7.51
CA ASP A 37 -8.84 12.91 7.91
C ASP A 37 -9.61 12.18 6.82
N ASN A 38 -9.17 12.29 5.55
CA ASN A 38 -9.82 11.57 4.47
C ASN A 38 -9.29 10.12 4.43
N ILE A 39 -10.13 9.18 4.82
CA ILE A 39 -9.77 7.76 4.85
C ILE A 39 -9.39 7.23 3.47
N ASP A 40 -10.10 7.65 2.41
CA ASP A 40 -9.88 7.16 1.05
C ASP A 40 -8.44 7.47 0.61
N VAL A 41 -7.99 8.71 0.85
CA VAL A 41 -6.61 9.15 0.57
C VAL A 41 -5.58 8.32 1.36
N GLN A 42 -5.84 8.06 2.65
CA GLN A 42 -4.91 7.27 3.45
C GLN A 42 -4.85 5.82 2.95
N THR A 43 -6.00 5.24 2.58
CA THR A 43 -6.06 3.87 2.06
C THR A 43 -5.48 3.75 0.65
N ASP A 44 -5.59 4.77 -0.19
CA ASP A 44 -4.95 4.84 -1.51
C ASP A 44 -3.43 4.86 -1.39
N LEU A 45 -2.89 5.56 -0.39
CA LEU A 45 -1.46 5.51 -0.07
C LEU A 45 -1.04 4.09 0.35
N VAL A 46 -1.84 3.40 1.18
CA VAL A 46 -1.58 2.00 1.55
C VAL A 46 -1.55 1.09 0.31
N VAL A 47 -2.50 1.25 -0.62
CA VAL A 47 -2.53 0.47 -1.87
C VAL A 47 -1.30 0.75 -2.73
N SER A 48 -0.88 2.01 -2.82
CA SER A 48 0.32 2.41 -3.58
C SER A 48 1.60 1.79 -3.02
N LEU A 49 1.73 1.78 -1.69
CA LEU A 49 2.84 1.11 -1.00
C LEU A 49 2.84 -0.41 -1.21
N TYR A 50 1.66 -1.04 -1.22
CA TYR A 50 1.55 -2.47 -1.51
C TYR A 50 2.01 -2.79 -2.94
N LYS A 51 1.61 -1.98 -3.92
CA LYS A 51 2.03 -2.12 -5.32
C LYS A 51 3.54 -1.97 -5.45
N LEU A 52 4.13 -0.93 -4.85
CA LEU A 52 5.58 -0.74 -4.82
C LEU A 52 6.29 -1.95 -4.22
N ALA A 53 5.82 -2.46 -3.07
CA ALA A 53 6.39 -3.64 -2.44
C ALA A 53 6.30 -4.92 -3.30
N LYS A 54 5.29 -5.03 -4.15
CA LYS A 54 5.11 -6.18 -5.04
C LYS A 54 6.05 -6.15 -6.25
N VAL A 55 6.37 -4.96 -6.77
CA VAL A 55 7.21 -4.78 -7.97
C VAL A 55 8.68 -4.52 -7.65
N SER A 56 8.99 -4.15 -6.42
CA SER A 56 10.36 -3.89 -5.94
C SER A 56 10.95 -5.07 -5.17
N ALA A 57 12.25 -5.01 -4.89
CA ALA A 57 12.98 -6.01 -4.12
C ALA A 57 13.96 -5.35 -3.14
N GLY A 58 14.48 -6.14 -2.19
CA GLY A 58 15.46 -5.67 -1.22
C GLY A 58 14.92 -4.55 -0.31
N GLU A 59 15.74 -3.53 -0.08
CA GLU A 59 15.43 -2.42 0.83
C GLU A 59 14.15 -1.66 0.43
N GLN A 60 13.96 -1.41 -0.88
CA GLN A 60 12.78 -0.70 -1.40
C GLN A 60 11.48 -1.41 -1.03
N LYS A 61 11.48 -2.76 -1.15
CA LYS A 61 10.34 -3.59 -0.79
C LYS A 61 10.07 -3.53 0.71
N GLU A 62 11.09 -3.72 1.53
CA GLU A 62 10.94 -3.69 2.98
C GLU A 62 10.50 -2.31 3.50
N ALA A 63 11.00 -1.22 2.90
CA ALA A 63 10.57 0.14 3.20
C ALA A 63 9.09 0.35 2.90
N ALA A 64 8.64 -0.04 1.70
CA ALA A 64 7.23 0.06 1.31
C ALA A 64 6.32 -0.80 2.21
N ILE A 65 6.76 -2.00 2.58
CA ILE A 65 6.03 -2.88 3.51
C ILE A 65 5.93 -2.25 4.91
N GLY A 66 7.05 -1.78 5.46
CA GLY A 66 7.10 -1.18 6.78
C GLY A 66 6.22 0.06 6.90
N GLU A 67 6.25 0.91 5.87
CA GLU A 67 5.41 2.11 5.82
C GLU A 67 3.92 1.76 5.71
N GLY A 68 3.56 0.84 4.81
CA GLY A 68 2.16 0.42 4.63
C GLY A 68 1.56 -0.16 5.92
N LEU A 69 2.35 -0.98 6.63
CA LEU A 69 1.96 -1.53 7.93
C LEU A 69 1.81 -0.45 9.00
N LYS A 70 2.71 0.54 9.04
CA LYS A 70 2.64 1.66 10.00
C LYS A 70 1.40 2.52 9.76
N LEU A 71 1.07 2.78 8.50
CA LEU A 71 -0.10 3.55 8.12
C LEU A 71 -1.40 2.79 8.47
N LEU A 72 -1.46 1.50 8.15
CA LEU A 72 -2.58 0.64 8.56
C LEU A 72 -2.79 0.61 10.07
N ALA A 73 -1.70 0.48 10.86
CA ALA A 73 -1.79 0.48 12.31
C ALA A 73 -2.34 1.82 12.85
N ARG A 74 -1.96 2.94 12.24
CA ARG A 74 -2.53 4.25 12.59
C ARG A 74 -4.02 4.33 12.25
N LEU A 75 -4.41 3.91 11.06
CA LEU A 75 -5.81 3.96 10.64
C LEU A 75 -6.71 3.04 11.48
N ASP A 76 -6.19 1.90 11.91
CA ASP A 76 -6.89 1.00 12.82
C ASP A 76 -7.03 1.61 14.22
N ALA A 77 -5.96 2.23 14.74
CA ALA A 77 -5.99 2.93 16.03
C ALA A 77 -6.96 4.14 16.02
N ASP A 78 -7.05 4.83 14.89
CA ASP A 78 -8.02 5.91 14.67
C ASP A 78 -9.46 5.40 14.43
N GLY A 79 -9.68 4.09 14.42
CA GLY A 79 -10.99 3.47 14.16
C GLY A 79 -11.51 3.70 12.73
N LYS A 80 -10.62 4.07 11.81
CA LYS A 80 -10.96 4.42 10.43
C LYS A 80 -11.14 3.15 9.58
N LEU A 81 -10.35 2.10 9.80
CA LEU A 81 -10.41 0.90 8.96
C LEU A 81 -11.70 0.09 9.11
N THR A 82 -12.24 -0.36 7.97
CA THR A 82 -13.31 -1.37 7.92
C THR A 82 -12.76 -2.77 8.26
N GLU A 83 -13.65 -3.73 8.56
CA GLU A 83 -13.25 -5.12 8.84
C GLU A 83 -12.42 -5.73 7.69
N ASP A 84 -12.79 -5.45 6.44
CA ASP A 84 -12.04 -5.91 5.26
C ASP A 84 -10.64 -5.28 5.17
N GLN A 85 -10.50 -3.99 5.53
CA GLN A 85 -9.23 -3.28 5.46
C GLN A 85 -8.24 -3.72 6.53
N LYS A 86 -8.72 -4.21 7.68
CA LYS A 86 -7.86 -4.77 8.72
C LYS A 86 -7.06 -5.98 8.23
N GLY A 87 -7.59 -6.72 7.25
CA GLY A 87 -6.89 -7.83 6.59
C GLY A 87 -5.73 -7.41 5.67
N TRP A 88 -5.58 -6.12 5.35
CA TRP A 88 -4.50 -5.66 4.44
C TRP A 88 -3.12 -5.83 5.05
N GLY A 89 -2.99 -5.78 6.38
CA GLY A 89 -1.72 -6.00 7.07
C GLY A 89 -1.14 -7.39 6.79
N ASP A 90 -2.00 -8.40 6.65
CA ASP A 90 -1.56 -9.75 6.31
C ASP A 90 -1.06 -9.87 4.87
N SER A 91 -1.62 -9.08 3.94
CA SER A 91 -1.12 -9.00 2.56
C SER A 91 0.32 -8.48 2.51
N PHE A 92 0.63 -7.44 3.29
CA PHE A 92 1.99 -6.91 3.41
C PHE A 92 2.95 -7.93 4.02
N ARG A 93 2.54 -8.63 5.08
CA ARG A 93 3.34 -9.70 5.69
C ARG A 93 3.55 -10.86 4.73
N SER A 94 2.55 -11.20 3.91
CA SER A 94 2.67 -12.23 2.87
C SER A 94 3.68 -11.84 1.80
N LEU A 95 3.72 -10.57 1.38
CA LEU A 95 4.76 -10.08 0.45
C LEU A 95 6.15 -10.24 1.06
N ARG A 96 6.32 -9.89 2.34
CA ARG A 96 7.60 -10.00 3.06
C ARG A 96 8.09 -11.43 3.18
N ASN A 97 7.19 -12.35 3.54
CA ASN A 97 7.54 -13.75 3.78
C ASN A 97 7.77 -14.56 2.49
N GLY A 98 7.54 -13.96 1.32
CA GLY A 98 7.58 -14.64 0.03
C GLY A 98 6.34 -15.50 -0.18
N SER A 99 5.71 -15.37 -1.34
CA SER A 99 4.76 -16.37 -1.83
C SER A 99 5.51 -17.71 -1.87
N GLN A 100 5.15 -18.65 -0.99
CA GLN A 100 5.56 -20.05 -1.17
C GLN A 100 4.91 -20.62 -2.43
#